data_AF-A0A0G1Y636-F1
#
_entry.id   AF-A0A0G1Y636-F1
#
_cell.length_a   1.000
_cell.length_b   1.000
_cell.length_c   1.000
_cell.angle_alpha   90.00
_cell.angle_beta   90.00
_cell.angle_gamma   90.00
#
_symmetry.space_group_name_H-M   'P 1'
#
loop_
_entity.id
_entity.type
_entity.pdbx_description
1 polymer ?
#
loop_
_entity_poly.entity_id
_entity_poly.type
_entity_poly.pdbx_seq_one_letter_code
_entity_poly.pdbx_strand_id
1 'polypeptide(L)'
;AMVTPSLYEGFGLPLLEAVACGCPVIATNSSAIAELAPPGALLVEPTVHAFAHALRNLPPPAAIPHSFSWQSAAEETLSLLQEACG
;
A
#
# COMPACT_ATOMS: atom_id res chain seq x y z
N ALA A 1 12.29 7.29 0.36
CA ALA A 1 11.03 6.76 -0.17
C ALA A 1 11.19 5.28 -0.45
N MET A 2 10.15 4.49 -0.21
CA MET A 2 10.03 3.12 -0.71
C MET A 2 9.44 3.18 -2.12
N VAL A 3 9.99 2.38 -3.05
CA VAL A 3 9.52 2.31 -4.44
C VAL A 3 9.12 0.87 -4.74
N THR A 4 7.88 0.65 -5.17
CA THR A 4 7.40 -0.67 -5.63
C THR A 4 6.93 -0.59 -7.08
N PRO A 5 7.79 -0.93 -8.06
CA PRO A 5 7.46 -0.94 -9.48
C PRO A 5 6.84 -2.29 -9.93
N SER A 6 6.22 -3.02 -9.00
CA SER A 6 5.56 -4.29 -9.30
C SER A 6 4.47 -4.09 -10.36
N LEU A 7 4.42 -4.98 -11.36
CA LEU A 7 3.31 -5.06 -12.31
C LEU A 7 2.12 -5.84 -11.74
N TYR A 8 2.40 -6.69 -10.75
CA TYR A 8 1.43 -7.48 -10.02
C TYR A 8 1.93 -7.66 -8.59
N GLU A 9 1.06 -7.40 -7.64
CA GLU A 9 1.31 -7.58 -6.21
C GLU A 9 0.11 -8.26 -5.55
N GLY A 10 0.37 -9.22 -4.67
CA GLY A 10 -0.68 -10.01 -4.03
C GLY A 10 -1.30 -9.32 -2.82
N PHE A 11 -0.46 -8.66 -2.01
CA PHE A 11 -0.92 -7.94 -0.81
C PHE A 11 -0.24 -6.58 -0.67
N GLY A 12 1.09 -6.49 -0.72
CA GLY A 12 1.77 -5.20 -0.57
C GLY A 12 2.23 -4.90 0.86
N LEU A 13 2.73 -5.92 1.58
CA LEU A 13 3.40 -5.74 2.87
C LEU A 13 4.48 -4.63 2.84
N PRO A 14 5.35 -4.53 1.82
CA PRO A 14 6.35 -3.46 1.78
C PRO A 14 5.72 -2.06 1.83
N LEU A 15 4.59 -1.87 1.15
CA LEU A 15 3.84 -0.61 1.17
C LEU A 15 3.32 -0.31 2.58
N LEU A 16 2.68 -1.28 3.23
CA LEU A 16 2.13 -1.10 4.58
C LEU A 16 3.23 -0.83 5.62
N GLU A 17 4.38 -1.50 5.52
CA GLU A 17 5.53 -1.29 6.39
C GLU A 17 6.13 0.11 6.20
N ALA A 18 6.30 0.56 4.95
CA ALA A 18 6.80 1.89 4.64
C ALA A 18 5.89 2.97 5.23
N VAL A 19 4.58 2.79 5.10
CA VAL A 19 3.55 3.66 5.65
C VAL A 19 3.61 3.71 7.18
N ALA A 20 3.73 2.55 7.83
CA ALA A 20 3.88 2.46 9.28
C ALA A 20 5.15 3.15 9.80
N CYS A 21 6.21 3.16 9.00
CA CYS A 21 7.46 3.88 9.31
C CYS A 21 7.42 5.38 8.98
N GLY A 22 6.32 5.90 8.43
CA GLY A 22 6.24 7.28 7.93
C GLY A 22 7.15 7.54 6.72
N CYS A 23 7.52 6.49 5.98
CA CYS A 23 8.33 6.58 4.77
C CYS A 23 7.44 6.90 3.56
N PRO A 24 7.77 7.90 2.73
CA PRO A 24 7.05 8.15 1.48
C PRO A 24 7.03 6.92 0.57
N VAL A 25 5.88 6.65 -0.04
CA VAL A 25 5.66 5.52 -0.96
C VAL A 25 5.48 6.00 -2.38
N ILE A 26 6.18 5.38 -3.33
CA ILE A 26 5.90 5.44 -4.77
C ILE A 26 5.59 4.03 -5.24
N ALA A 27 4.46 3.82 -5.90
CA ALA A 27 4.00 2.49 -6.27
C ALA A 27 3.26 2.47 -7.61
N THR A 28 3.20 1.32 -8.27
CA THR A 28 2.35 1.17 -9.46
C THR A 28 0.87 1.24 -9.07
N ASN A 29 0.04 1.91 -9.87
CA ASN A 29 -1.41 1.90 -9.71
C ASN A 29 -2.05 0.58 -10.21
N SER A 30 -1.78 -0.55 -9.54
CA SER A 30 -2.23 -1.87 -10.00
C SER A 30 -2.48 -2.86 -8.87
N SER A 31 -3.43 -3.79 -9.09
CA SER A 31 -3.81 -4.88 -8.17
C SER A 31 -4.03 -4.41 -6.72
N ALA A 32 -3.65 -5.23 -5.73
CA ALA A 32 -3.79 -4.96 -4.30
C ALA A 32 -3.16 -3.62 -3.85
N ILE A 33 -2.16 -3.10 -4.56
CA ILE A 33 -1.56 -1.81 -4.23
C ILE A 33 -2.58 -0.67 -4.36
N ALA A 34 -3.41 -0.67 -5.40
CA ALA A 34 -4.39 0.39 -5.60
C ALA A 34 -5.45 0.43 -4.48
N GLU A 35 -5.75 -0.72 -3.89
CA GLU A 35 -6.70 -0.87 -2.78
C GLU A 35 -6.08 -0.50 -1.42
N LEU A 36 -4.79 -0.80 -1.23
CA LEU A 36 -4.10 -0.62 0.05
C LEU A 36 -3.30 0.68 0.15
N ALA A 37 -3.13 1.40 -0.95
CA ALA A 37 -2.41 2.66 -0.98
C ALA A 37 -3.10 3.73 -0.11
N PRO A 38 -2.46 4.18 0.96
CA PRO A 38 -3.05 5.18 1.84
C PRO A 38 -3.00 6.59 1.22
N PRO A 39 -3.78 7.54 1.77
CA PRO A 39 -3.72 8.94 1.38
C PRO A 39 -2.28 9.47 1.47
N GLY A 40 -1.74 9.95 0.33
CA GLY A 40 -0.38 10.48 0.24
C GLY A 40 0.67 9.53 -0.35
N ALA A 41 0.33 8.26 -0.62
CA ALA A 41 1.14 7.42 -1.50
C ALA A 41 1.06 7.93 -2.96
N LEU A 42 2.19 7.94 -3.66
CA LEU A 42 2.25 8.31 -5.08
C LEU A 42 2.05 7.09 -5.95
N LEU A 43 0.85 6.94 -6.51
CA LEU A 43 0.55 5.91 -7.49
C LEU A 43 0.89 6.38 -8.91
N VAL A 44 1.69 5.60 -9.64
CA VAL A 44 2.19 5.95 -10.97
C VAL A 44 2.01 4.82 -11.97
N GLU A 45 2.06 5.16 -13.27
CA GLU A 45 2.15 4.17 -14.34
C GLU A 45 3.46 3.38 -14.26
N PRO A 46 3.48 2.09 -14.66
CA PRO A 46 4.65 1.23 -14.57
C PRO A 46 5.68 1.51 -15.67
N THR A 47 6.13 2.76 -15.79
CA THR A 47 7.12 3.21 -16.75
C THR A 47 8.29 3.86 -16.05
N VAL A 48 9.50 3.69 -16.62
CA VAL A 48 10.72 4.34 -16.12
C VAL A 48 10.52 5.86 -16.01
N HIS A 49 9.84 6.47 -16.98
CA HIS A 49 9.60 7.91 -16.98
C HIS A 49 8.76 8.38 -15.79
N ALA A 50 7.65 7.69 -15.51
CA ALA A 50 6.74 8.04 -14.42
C ALA A 50 7.42 7.88 -13.05
N PHE A 51 8.11 6.76 -12.82
CA PHE A 51 8.86 6.55 -11.58
C PHE A 51 9.99 7.57 -11.40
N ALA A 52 10.75 7.87 -12.46
CA ALA A 52 11.82 8.85 -12.39
C ALA A 52 11.28 10.26 -12.12
N HIS A 53 10.10 10.61 -12.68
CA HIS A 53 9.43 11.87 -12.39
C HIS A 53 8.99 11.95 -10.93
N ALA A 54 8.37 10.90 -10.39
CA ALA A 54 7.93 10.85 -8.99
C ALA A 54 9.11 10.93 -8.01
N LEU A 55 10.23 10.24 -8.30
CA LEU A 55 11.44 10.31 -7.48
C LEU A 55 12.07 11.71 -7.43
N ARG A 56 12.06 12.43 -8.57
CA ARG A 56 12.58 13.81 -8.62
C ARG A 56 11.68 14.82 -7.90
N ASN A 57 10.38 14.55 -7.83
CA ASN A 57 9.38 15.43 -7.23
C ASN A 57 8.79 14.83 -5.96
N LEU A 58 9.61 14.15 -5.17
CA LEU A 58 9.16 13.46 -3.97
C LEU A 58 8.64 14.50 -2.94
N PRO A 59 7.39 14.35 -2.43
CA PRO A 59 6.91 15.21 -1.37
C PRO A 59 7.72 14.98 -0.08
N PRO A 60 7.76 15.97 0.82
CA PRO A 60 8.38 15.78 2.13
C PRO A 60 7.71 14.61 2.89
N PRO A 61 8.44 13.93 3.79
CA PRO A 61 7.85 12.88 4.62
C PRO A 61 6.64 13.41 5.37
N ALA A 62 5.49 12.76 5.17
CA ALA A 62 4.28 12.99 5.92
C ALA A 62 3.95 11.71 6.68
N ALA A 63 3.42 11.84 7.89
CA ALA A 63 2.82 10.69 8.54
C ALA A 63 1.65 10.22 7.68
N ILE A 64 1.75 8.99 7.18
CA ILE A 64 0.72 8.41 6.35
C ILE A 64 -0.17 7.57 7.29
N PRO A 65 -1.43 8.00 7.55
CA PRO A 65 -2.31 7.25 8.44
C PRO A 65 -2.62 5.88 7.84
N HIS A 66 -2.60 4.84 8.66
CA HIS A 66 -3.07 3.51 8.29
C HIS A 66 -3.81 2.90 9.48
N SER A 67 -4.78 2.05 9.18
CA SER A 67 -5.63 1.36 10.16
C SER A 67 -5.52 -0.17 10.09
N PHE A 68 -4.70 -0.70 9.18
CA PHE A 68 -4.55 -2.14 9.00
C PHE A 68 -3.87 -2.78 10.21
N SER A 69 -4.42 -3.90 10.68
CA SER A 69 -3.78 -4.80 11.65
C SER A 69 -4.12 -6.26 11.33
N TRP A 70 -3.21 -7.17 11.67
CA TRP A 70 -3.47 -8.62 11.53
C TRP A 70 -4.56 -9.10 12.49
N GLN A 71 -4.71 -8.46 13.64
CA GLN A 71 -5.77 -8.75 14.62
C GLN A 71 -7.14 -8.48 14.00
N SER A 72 -7.35 -7.30 13.41
CA SER A 72 -8.60 -6.96 12.73
C SER A 72 -8.90 -7.91 11.59
N ALA A 73 -7.91 -8.24 10.75
CA ALA A 73 -8.06 -9.20 9.66
C ALA A 73 -8.48 -10.59 10.17
N ALA A 74 -7.89 -11.05 11.28
CA ALA A 74 -8.22 -12.34 11.88
C ALA A 74 -9.64 -12.37 12.49
N GLU A 75 -10.03 -11.30 13.19
CA GLU A 75 -11.35 -11.16 13.80
C GLU A 75 -12.46 -11.13 12.74
N GLU A 76 -12.28 -10.34 11.67
CA GLU A 76 -13.22 -10.26 10.55
C GLU A 76 -13.35 -11.60 9.83
N THR A 77 -12.22 -12.27 9.53
CA THR A 77 -12.22 -13.57 8.88
C THR A 77 -12.94 -14.63 9.73
N LEU A 78 -12.68 -14.65 11.04
CA LEU A 78 -13.32 -15.59 11.95
C LEU A 78 -14.84 -15.38 12.02
N SER A 79 -15.29 -14.12 12.09
CA SER A 79 -16.72 -13.79 12.10
C SER A 79 -17.43 -14.33 10.86
N LEU A 80 -16.84 -14.17 9.67
CA LEU A 80 -17.42 -14.65 8.42
C LEU A 80 -17.46 -16.19 8.35
N LEU A 81 -16.41 -16.87 8.84
CA LEU A 81 -16.39 -18.33 8.91
C LEU A 81 -17.46 -18.89 9.87
N GLN A 82 -17.68 -18.22 11.00
CA GLN A 82 -18.71 -18.60 11.96
C GLN A 82 -20.12 -18.44 11.37
N GLU A 83 -20.36 -17.35 10.64
CA GLU A 83 -21.64 -17.11 9.95
C GLU A 83 -21.91 -18.18 8.87
N ALA A 84 -20.90 -18.56 8.08
CA ALA A 84 -21.07 -19.55 7.02
C ALA A 84 -21.30 -20.99 7.52
N CYS A 85 -20.91 -21.28 8.77
CA CYS A 85 -21.08 -22.60 9.39
C CYS A 85 -22.31 -22.73 10.30
N GLY A 86 -23.02 -21.62 10.58
CA GLY A 86 -24.26 -21.59 11.37
C GLY A 86 -25.51 -21.75 10.51
#